data_AF-A0A0P9FNM4-F1
#
_entry.id   AF-A0A0P9FNM4-F1
#
_cell.length_a   1.000
_cell.length_b   1.000
_cell.length_c   1.000
_cell.angle_alpha   90.00
_cell.angle_beta   90.00
_cell.angle_gamma   90.00
#
_symmetry.space_group_name_H-M   'P 1'
#
loop_
_entity.id
_entity.type
_entity.pdbx_description
1 polymer ?
#
loop_
_entity_poly.entity_id
_entity_poly.type
_entity_poly.pdbx_seq_one_letter_code
_entity_poly.pdbx_strand_id
1 'polypeptide(L)'
;MLHRFYGQDLATVAPDAAVWPSLSDRNYGAPISGQTLADICKRRLDFSAVHQIRHTFAKELEERGVKPSEIQRRLGHQSLRTTTIYLGRLSSAENPVSEAMADDLGIE
;
A
#
# COMPACT_ATOMS: atom_id res chain seq x y z
N MET A 1 14.27 -8.35 13.53
CA MET A 1 14.09 -9.28 12.39
C MET A 1 15.37 -9.39 11.57
N LEU A 2 15.92 -8.27 11.07
CA LEU A 2 17.22 -8.24 10.38
C LEU A 2 18.38 -8.77 11.22
N HIS A 3 18.52 -8.31 12.48
CA HIS A 3 19.57 -8.79 13.38
C HIS A 3 19.46 -10.28 13.71
N ARG A 4 18.28 -10.90 13.53
CA ARG A 4 18.11 -12.35 13.71
C ARG A 4 18.65 -13.14 12.52
N PHE A 5 18.59 -12.57 11.32
CA PHE A 5 19.05 -13.21 10.11
C PHE A 5 20.53 -12.91 9.84
N TYR A 6 20.92 -11.64 9.89
CA TYR A 6 22.28 -11.18 9.63
C TYR A 6 23.18 -11.18 10.87
N GLY A 7 22.62 -11.32 12.08
CA GLY A 7 23.41 -11.44 13.29
C GLY A 7 24.37 -10.27 13.51
N GLN A 8 25.60 -10.63 13.86
CA GLN A 8 26.71 -9.69 14.06
C GLN A 8 27.16 -9.01 12.76
N ASP A 9 26.88 -9.63 11.61
CA ASP A 9 27.29 -9.13 10.30
C ASP A 9 26.35 -8.05 9.76
N LEU A 10 25.30 -7.69 10.51
CA LEU A 10 24.34 -6.65 10.10
C LEU A 10 25.03 -5.31 9.82
N ALA A 11 26.10 -4.97 10.56
CA ALA A 11 26.86 -3.74 10.38
C ALA A 11 27.72 -3.74 9.10
N THR A 12 27.99 -4.91 8.54
CA THR A 12 28.87 -5.13 7.38
C THR A 12 28.14 -5.78 6.21
N VAL A 13 26.81 -5.79 6.24
CA VAL A 13 26.01 -6.43 5.19
C VAL A 13 26.21 -5.68 3.87
N ALA A 14 26.25 -6.42 2.76
CA ALA A 14 26.41 -5.84 1.44
C ALA A 14 25.27 -4.83 1.16
N PRO A 15 25.53 -3.72 0.47
CA PRO A 15 24.50 -2.70 0.21
C PRO A 15 23.27 -3.21 -0.55
N ASP A 16 23.42 -4.30 -1.30
CA ASP A 16 22.37 -4.97 -2.08
C ASP A 16 21.72 -6.14 -1.33
N ALA A 17 22.10 -6.38 -0.08
CA ALA A 17 21.53 -7.44 0.73
C ALA A 17 20.03 -7.25 0.95
N ALA A 18 19.29 -8.36 0.89
CA ALA A 18 17.85 -8.35 1.03
C ALA A 18 17.41 -7.90 2.43
N VAL A 19 16.66 -6.79 2.52
CA VAL A 19 16.04 -6.40 3.80
C VAL A 19 15.05 -7.46 4.30
N TRP A 20 14.37 -8.14 3.37
CA TRP A 20 13.51 -9.29 3.66
C TRP A 20 14.07 -10.53 2.96
N PRO A 21 15.00 -11.24 3.60
CA PRO A 21 15.57 -12.45 3.05
C PRO A 21 14.55 -13.59 3.12
N SER A 22 14.50 -14.40 2.08
CA SER A 22 13.74 -15.63 2.03
C SER A 22 14.33 -16.65 3.00
N LEU A 23 13.44 -17.34 3.72
CA LEU A 23 13.78 -18.39 4.69
C LEU A 23 13.52 -19.80 4.14
N SER A 24 13.20 -19.92 2.85
CA SER A 24 13.01 -21.23 2.22
C SER A 24 14.35 -21.83 1.81
N ASP A 25 14.48 -23.15 1.88
CA ASP A 25 15.72 -23.86 1.51
C ASP A 25 16.13 -23.65 0.05
N ARG A 26 15.16 -23.37 -0.83
CA ARG A 26 15.41 -23.17 -2.27
C ARG A 26 16.05 -21.83 -2.60
N ASN A 27 15.72 -20.78 -1.85
CA ASN A 27 16.12 -19.39 -2.13
C ASN A 27 16.58 -18.70 -0.84
N TYR A 28 17.30 -19.41 0.04
CA TYR A 28 17.67 -18.89 1.35
C TYR A 28 18.54 -17.63 1.21
N GLY A 29 18.17 -16.55 1.90
CA GLY A 29 18.91 -15.28 1.89
C GLY A 29 18.63 -14.35 0.69
N ALA A 30 18.01 -14.85 -0.38
CA ALA A 30 17.61 -14.01 -1.51
C ALA A 30 16.41 -13.11 -1.14
N PRO A 31 16.17 -11.98 -1.83
CA PRO A 31 14.96 -11.18 -1.62
C PRO A 31 13.69 -12.00 -1.80
N ILE A 32 12.70 -11.83 -0.91
CA ILE A 32 11.39 -12.44 -1.11
C ILE A 32 10.74 -11.93 -2.41
N SER A 33 10.02 -12.81 -3.08
CA SER A 33 9.29 -12.44 -4.30
C SER A 33 8.05 -11.61 -3.98
N GLY A 34 7.56 -10.84 -4.96
CA GLY A 34 6.28 -10.14 -4.85
C GLY A 34 5.10 -11.08 -4.58
N GLN A 35 5.14 -12.31 -5.11
CA GLN A 35 4.13 -13.33 -4.84
C GLN A 35 4.17 -13.79 -3.38
N THR A 36 5.37 -14.01 -2.83
CA THR A 36 5.54 -14.35 -1.42
C THR A 36 4.98 -13.26 -0.52
N LEU A 37 5.20 -11.99 -0.87
CA LEU A 37 4.60 -10.86 -0.15
C LEU A 37 3.07 -10.86 -0.26
N ALA A 38 2.51 -11.09 -1.45
CA ALA A 38 1.06 -11.21 -1.65
C ALA A 38 0.45 -12.36 -0.84
N ASP A 39 1.13 -13.52 -0.75
CA ASP A 39 0.69 -14.67 0.03
C ASP A 39 0.77 -14.39 1.54
N ILE A 40 1.76 -13.62 2.00
CA ILE A 40 1.83 -13.13 3.38
C ILE A 40 0.63 -12.22 3.66
N CYS A 41 0.34 -11.25 2.78
CA CYS A 41 -0.83 -10.38 2.92
C CYS A 41 -2.12 -11.20 2.94
N LYS A 42 -2.31 -12.15 2.02
CA LYS A 42 -3.52 -12.99 2.01
C LYS A 42 -3.68 -13.79 3.29
N ARG A 43 -2.60 -14.35 3.84
CA ARG A 43 -2.67 -15.13 5.09
C ARG A 43 -2.88 -14.28 6.34
N ARG A 44 -2.46 -13.02 6.34
CA ARG A 44 -2.45 -12.17 7.54
C ARG A 44 -3.56 -11.12 7.55
N LEU A 45 -4.01 -10.69 6.38
CA LEU A 45 -4.95 -9.58 6.18
C LEU A 45 -6.19 -10.03 5.39
N ASP A 46 -6.26 -11.30 4.99
CA ASP A 46 -7.32 -11.90 4.17
C ASP A 46 -7.50 -11.32 2.75
N PHE A 47 -6.56 -10.50 2.29
CA PHE A 47 -6.49 -10.07 0.88
C PHE A 47 -5.04 -10.08 0.37
N SER A 48 -4.86 -10.47 -0.90
CA SER A 48 -3.55 -10.55 -1.55
C SER A 48 -3.10 -9.21 -2.17
N ALA A 49 -4.00 -8.24 -2.22
CA ALA A 49 -3.78 -6.99 -2.92
C ALA A 49 -2.92 -6.01 -2.10
N VAL A 50 -1.60 -6.16 -2.19
CA VAL A 50 -0.60 -5.22 -1.64
C VAL A 50 -0.87 -3.76 -2.05
N HIS A 51 -1.51 -3.56 -3.22
CA HIS A 51 -1.93 -2.25 -3.70
C HIS A 51 -3.08 -1.65 -2.87
N GLN A 52 -3.95 -2.45 -2.26
CA GLN A 52 -5.02 -1.94 -1.39
C GLN A 52 -4.46 -1.24 -0.16
N ILE A 53 -3.41 -1.79 0.47
CA ILE A 53 -2.72 -1.13 1.61
C ILE A 53 -2.21 0.25 1.20
N ARG A 54 -1.62 0.33 -0.01
CA ARG A 54 -1.13 1.60 -0.57
C ARG A 54 -2.27 2.58 -0.85
N HIS A 55 -3.45 2.11 -1.25
CA HIS A 55 -4.64 2.92 -1.42
C HIS A 55 -5.20 3.41 -0.08
N THR A 56 -5.28 2.54 0.94
CA THR A 56 -5.68 2.92 2.30
C THR A 56 -4.77 4.01 2.84
N PHE A 57 -3.45 3.89 2.69
CA PHE A 57 -2.50 4.94 3.09
C PHE A 57 -2.74 6.26 2.35
N ALA A 58 -3.03 6.23 1.05
CA ALA A 58 -3.33 7.43 0.28
C ALA A 58 -4.63 8.11 0.74
N LYS A 59 -5.67 7.33 1.02
CA LYS A 59 -6.97 7.81 1.51
C LYS A 59 -6.84 8.45 2.89
N GLU A 60 -6.17 7.78 3.81
CA GLU A 60 -5.91 8.30 5.17
C GLU A 60 -5.18 9.66 5.16
N LEU A 61 -4.23 9.84 4.24
CA LEU A 61 -3.56 11.14 4.10
C LEU A 61 -4.49 12.21 3.51
N GLU A 62 -5.31 11.84 2.54
CA GLU A 62 -6.31 12.75 1.95
C GLU A 62 -7.32 13.20 3.01
N GLU A 63 -7.91 12.28 3.77
CA GLU A 63 -8.89 12.56 4.82
C GLU A 63 -8.32 13.48 5.91
N ARG A 64 -7.00 13.42 6.15
CA ARG A 64 -6.28 14.32 7.06
C ARG A 64 -5.94 15.68 6.42
N GLY A 65 -6.43 15.96 5.22
CA GLY A 65 -6.22 17.22 4.50
C GLY A 65 -4.83 17.36 3.86
N VAL A 66 -4.07 16.28 3.72
CA VAL A 66 -2.75 16.34 3.09
C VAL A 66 -2.90 16.62 1.59
N LYS A 67 -2.13 17.59 1.08
CA LYS A 67 -2.21 18.02 -0.32
C LYS A 67 -1.90 16.85 -1.28
N PRO A 68 -2.62 16.70 -2.41
CA PRO A 68 -2.38 15.61 -3.36
C PRO A 68 -0.94 15.51 -3.89
N SER A 69 -0.23 16.64 -4.05
CA SER A 69 1.18 16.67 -4.45
C SER A 69 2.14 16.11 -3.38
N GLU A 70 1.79 16.29 -2.10
CA GLU A 70 2.52 15.70 -0.97
C GLU A 70 2.28 14.18 -0.91
N ILE A 71 1.02 13.76 -1.08
CA ILE A 71 0.64 12.34 -1.15
C ILE A 71 1.36 11.66 -2.32
N GLN A 72 1.37 12.29 -3.50
CA GLN A 72 2.09 11.80 -4.67
C GLN A 72 3.58 11.59 -4.38
N ARG A 73 4.24 12.58 -3.75
CA ARG A 73 5.66 12.49 -3.41
C ARG A 73 5.93 11.34 -2.43
N ARG A 74 5.09 11.17 -1.41
CA ARG A 74 5.17 10.07 -0.43
C ARG A 74 4.97 8.70 -1.06
N LEU A 75 4.12 8.61 -2.07
CA LEU A 75 3.93 7.38 -2.83
C LEU A 75 5.04 7.16 -3.88
N GLY A 76 5.84 8.17 -4.22
CA GLY A 76 6.84 8.06 -5.29
C GLY A 76 6.21 7.94 -6.68
N HIS A 77 5.00 8.46 -6.88
CA HIS A 77 4.36 8.46 -8.20
C HIS A 77 5.00 9.51 -9.12
N GLN A 78 5.41 9.10 -10.31
CA GLN A 78 5.97 9.99 -11.34
C GLN A 78 4.92 10.93 -11.96
N SER A 79 3.61 10.65 -11.76
CA SER A 79 2.51 11.46 -12.28
C SER A 79 1.42 11.71 -11.24
N LEU A 80 0.96 12.96 -11.18
CA LEU A 80 -0.22 13.37 -10.39
C LEU A 80 -1.49 12.64 -10.84
N ARG A 81 -1.62 12.36 -12.14
CA ARG A 81 -2.77 11.68 -12.74
C ARG A 81 -3.03 10.33 -12.07
N THR A 82 -1.97 9.61 -11.72
CA THR A 82 -2.05 8.33 -11.01
C THR A 82 -2.67 8.50 -9.62
N THR A 83 -2.25 9.52 -8.86
CA THR A 83 -2.80 9.82 -7.54
C THR A 83 -4.26 10.31 -7.61
N THR A 84 -4.60 11.19 -8.56
CA THR A 84 -5.97 11.73 -8.72
C THR A 84 -6.98 10.65 -9.14
N ILE A 85 -6.60 9.71 -10.03
CA ILE A 85 -7.47 8.57 -10.39
C ILE A 85 -7.81 7.71 -9.17
N TYR A 86 -6.86 7.53 -8.24
CA TYR A 86 -7.10 6.73 -7.04
C TYR A 86 -8.01 7.42 -6.04
N LEU A 87 -7.75 8.69 -5.73
CA LEU A 87 -8.62 9.46 -4.83
C LEU A 87 -10.05 9.54 -5.40
N GLY A 88 -10.20 9.78 -6.70
CA GLY A 88 -11.51 9.79 -7.35
C GLY A 88 -12.26 8.46 -7.28
N ARG A 89 -11.56 7.31 -7.34
CA ARG A 89 -12.20 5.99 -7.18
C ARG A 89 -12.66 5.72 -5.75
N LEU A 90 -11.90 6.19 -4.76
CA LEU A 90 -12.26 6.09 -3.35
C LEU A 90 -13.44 6.99 -3.00
N SER A 91 -13.46 8.22 -3.55
CA SER A 91 -14.58 9.15 -3.36
C SER A 91 -15.83 8.76 -4.16
N SER A 92 -15.70 8.00 -5.26
CA SER A 92 -16.88 7.58 -6.05
C SER A 92 -17.81 6.61 -5.30
N ALA A 93 -17.34 6.01 -4.19
CA ALA A 93 -18.19 5.23 -3.29
C ALA A 93 -19.06 6.11 -2.38
N GLU A 94 -18.61 7.35 -2.14
CA GLU A 94 -19.35 8.39 -1.43
C GLU A 94 -20.02 9.25 -2.51
N ASN A 95 -21.25 8.92 -2.90
CA ASN A 95 -21.98 9.74 -3.85
C ASN A 95 -22.92 10.70 -3.09
N PRO A 96 -22.44 11.89 -2.66
CA PRO A 96 -23.29 12.86 -1.97
C PRO A 96 -24.40 13.41 -2.88
N VAL A 97 -24.27 13.26 -4.20
CA VAL A 97 -25.33 13.62 -5.15
C VAL A 97 -26.47 12.61 -5.08
N SER A 98 -26.23 11.32 -4.85
CA SER A 98 -27.34 10.37 -4.66
C SER A 98 -28.06 10.57 -3.34
N GLU A 99 -27.36 10.93 -2.26
CA GLU A 99 -28.01 11.26 -0.97
C GLU A 99 -28.84 12.54 -1.09
N ALA A 100 -28.27 13.61 -1.66
CA ALA A 100 -29.00 14.85 -1.89
C ALA A 100 -30.17 14.68 -2.87
N MET A 101 -30.04 13.84 -3.90
CA MET A 101 -31.15 13.53 -4.81
C MET A 101 -32.19 12.61 -4.17
N ALA A 102 -31.82 11.68 -3.29
CA ALA A 102 -32.79 10.86 -2.57
C ALA A 102 -33.66 11.72 -1.63
N ASP A 103 -33.06 12.68 -0.94
CA ASP A 103 -33.77 13.69 -0.14
C ASP A 103 -34.69 14.56 -0.99
N ASP A 104 -34.21 15.04 -2.14
CA ASP A 104 -34.98 15.95 -3.01
C ASP A 104 -36.10 15.22 -3.79
N LEU A 105 -35.96 13.90 -4.04
CA LEU A 105 -36.98 13.05 -4.65
C LEU A 105 -37.91 12.35 -3.64
N GLY A 106 -37.61 12.43 -2.33
CA GLY A 106 -38.46 11.89 -1.26
C GLY A 106 -38.64 10.37 -1.28
N ILE A 107 -37.61 9.64 -1.71
CA ILE A 107 -37.62 8.17 -1.79
C ILE A 107 -36.81 7.63 -0.60
N GLU A 108 -37.47 7.39 0.53
CA GLU A 108 -36.96 6.56 1.64
C GLU A 108 -37.38 5.09 1.47
#